data_AF-A0A6L6EG39-F1
#
_entry.id   AF-A0A6L6EG39-F1
#
_cell.length_a   1.000
_cell.length_b   1.000
_cell.length_c   1.000
_cell.angle_alpha   90.00
_cell.angle_beta   90.00
_cell.angle_gamma   90.00
#
_symmetry.space_group_name_H-M   'P 1'
#
loop_
_entity.id
_entity.type
_entity.pdbx_description
1 polymer ?
#
loop_
_entity_poly.entity_id
_entity_poly.type
_entity_poly.pdbx_seq_one_letter_code
_entity_poly.pdbx_strand_id
1 'polypeptide(L)'
;MVTLIGSLLLLAPTAVSADQSWVGDPGKAWPVPNDAERGMHVQWFMDSFPGESTSSLVDNVLEKDRYQNPTCTSAEDTRCKSNNLQYSAVLPTCKKANDLYCVEEFGIISKDGNKNKAIYTRNFPTRTQNYFSGSTELKLPEASTGSLFSLPEATHGGGDLYYVSVFAEGMLNRSSGASLDRFSMRIFPVKLQPDSAINGEDEAGWSMEKNGGSGHPIGMWRGSGYGFSGNSFCVAGSAAEKLCAQRYAFPADLKFYVKTRLQNAPSGWLHGRIYNPDISLTGTSGNYSLEVSAFPVAVPIVYKMYRYPDMPQALKDKYDVTTGDFKPVAANYSKETINSIITVGGCGRSACTDNPLTRNKIVQPAPSDPYGMDQLPIWLPYVDDKASALLGTWSMRTLDSNEASGASQCFTNGTSGITGIVTTNATQYLAGPPKFNSAEQTLEYKVSAPHLTSKGETFYGSYDLLMRSDVARCVYGFSNAPIKGTISVTTAEGEQKVATESVKEAKGWVSLSANGFTYSAPTIRVKLSQDKPEPVKVEETTPVAAPAPNQEVQKVAKSSVASKKKSITCTNGKLTKKIVGANPKCPTGFKKK
;
A
#
# COMPACT_ATOMS: atom_id res chain seq x y z
N MET A 1 -35.03 -22.10 -34.40
CA MET A 1 -34.34 -22.46 -33.14
C MET A 1 -33.20 -21.48 -32.95
N VAL A 2 -33.43 -20.44 -32.16
CA VAL A 2 -32.42 -19.43 -31.79
C VAL A 2 -31.94 -19.80 -30.41
N THR A 3 -30.71 -20.27 -30.29
CA THR A 3 -30.12 -20.67 -29.01
C THR A 3 -29.60 -19.39 -28.33
N LEU A 4 -30.34 -18.93 -27.32
CA LEU A 4 -29.88 -17.87 -26.41
C LEU A 4 -28.64 -18.38 -25.65
N ILE A 5 -27.50 -17.73 -25.87
CA ILE A 5 -26.32 -17.86 -25.00
C ILE A 5 -26.64 -17.04 -23.75
N GLY A 6 -26.98 -17.73 -22.67
CA GLY A 6 -27.17 -17.11 -21.35
C GLY A 6 -25.85 -16.53 -20.85
N SER A 7 -25.80 -15.21 -20.73
CA SER A 7 -24.74 -14.51 -20.00
C SER A 7 -24.71 -15.01 -18.56
N LEU A 8 -23.67 -15.75 -18.21
CA LEU A 8 -23.38 -16.12 -16.83
C LEU A 8 -23.06 -14.82 -16.07
N LEU A 9 -23.98 -14.34 -15.24
CA LEU A 9 -23.67 -13.31 -14.25
C LEU A 9 -22.61 -13.88 -13.31
N LEU A 10 -21.39 -13.35 -13.39
CA LEU A 10 -20.38 -13.48 -12.36
C LEU A 10 -20.90 -12.76 -11.11
N LEU A 11 -21.62 -13.48 -10.25
CA LEU A 11 -21.84 -13.07 -8.88
C LEU A 11 -20.45 -12.97 -8.23
N ALA A 12 -20.06 -11.75 -7.85
CA ALA A 12 -18.87 -11.55 -7.04
C ALA A 12 -19.03 -12.37 -5.76
N PRO A 13 -18.08 -13.26 -5.41
CA PRO A 13 -18.02 -13.78 -4.07
C PRO A 13 -17.48 -12.62 -3.25
N THR A 14 -18.39 -11.83 -2.67
CA THR A 14 -18.03 -11.05 -1.50
C THR A 14 -17.49 -12.05 -0.48
N ALA A 15 -16.29 -11.80 0.07
CA ALA A 15 -15.74 -12.55 1.21
C ALA A 15 -16.54 -12.31 2.51
N VAL A 16 -17.84 -12.07 2.34
CA VAL A 16 -18.86 -11.68 3.28
C VAL A 16 -20.15 -12.27 2.73
N SER A 17 -20.88 -13.03 3.55
CA SER A 17 -22.17 -13.64 3.19
C SER A 17 -23.04 -12.69 2.34
N ALA A 18 -23.70 -13.22 1.31
CA ALA A 18 -24.57 -12.49 0.37
C ALA A 18 -25.71 -11.67 1.03
N ASP A 19 -25.89 -11.80 2.35
CA ASP A 19 -26.86 -11.07 3.18
C ASP A 19 -26.30 -9.83 3.90
N GLN A 20 -25.02 -9.48 3.78
CA GLN A 20 -24.49 -8.29 4.45
C GLN A 20 -24.58 -7.04 3.59
N SER A 21 -25.37 -6.07 4.04
CA SER A 21 -25.45 -4.70 3.49
C SER A 21 -24.20 -3.86 3.74
N TRP A 22 -23.21 -4.39 4.46
CA TRP A 22 -22.03 -3.67 4.94
C TRP A 22 -20.75 -4.47 4.73
N VAL A 23 -19.64 -3.78 4.52
CA VAL A 23 -18.31 -4.39 4.57
C VAL A 23 -17.73 -4.27 5.97
N GLY A 24 -17.64 -5.40 6.67
CA GLY A 24 -17.22 -5.48 8.07
C GLY A 24 -18.38 -5.34 9.05
N ASP A 25 -18.08 -5.04 10.30
CA ASP A 25 -19.10 -4.86 11.34
C ASP A 25 -19.96 -3.61 11.05
N PRO A 26 -21.30 -3.71 11.11
CA PRO A 26 -22.18 -2.62 10.70
C PRO A 26 -22.13 -1.42 11.65
N GLY A 27 -22.43 -0.23 11.12
CA GLY A 27 -22.57 0.99 11.90
C GLY A 27 -21.24 1.65 12.24
N LYS A 28 -21.13 2.17 13.48
CA LYS A 28 -19.94 2.86 13.97
C LYS A 28 -18.78 1.87 14.08
N ALA A 29 -17.61 2.22 13.54
CA ALA A 29 -16.43 1.37 13.68
C ALA A 29 -16.07 1.14 15.15
N TRP A 30 -15.57 -0.06 15.45
CA TRP A 30 -15.10 -0.44 16.79
C TRP A 30 -14.15 0.61 17.35
N PRO A 31 -14.44 1.20 18.52
CA PRO A 31 -13.59 2.25 19.09
C PRO A 31 -12.31 1.64 19.65
N VAL A 32 -11.18 2.33 19.46
CA VAL A 32 -9.93 1.89 20.05
C VAL A 32 -10.01 2.10 21.58
N PRO A 33 -9.85 1.04 22.39
CA PRO A 33 -9.92 1.16 23.84
C PRO A 33 -8.88 2.12 24.41
N ASN A 34 -9.22 2.80 25.51
CA ASN A 34 -8.31 3.71 26.21
C ASN A 34 -7.51 2.98 27.30
N ASP A 35 -6.94 1.82 26.97
CA ASP A 35 -6.28 0.93 27.92
C ASP A 35 -4.81 1.34 28.14
N ALA A 36 -4.66 2.37 28.97
CA ALA A 36 -3.40 3.09 29.21
C ALA A 36 -2.84 2.90 30.62
N GLU A 37 -3.46 2.07 31.46
CA GLU A 37 -3.04 1.95 32.86
C GLU A 37 -1.64 1.32 32.99
N ARG A 38 -0.94 1.71 34.07
CA ARG A 38 0.32 1.10 34.45
C ARG A 38 0.12 -0.38 34.76
N GLY A 39 1.11 -1.20 34.43
CA GLY A 39 1.04 -2.63 34.57
C GLY A 39 0.33 -3.33 33.42
N MET A 40 -0.14 -2.63 32.38
CA MET A 40 -0.80 -3.28 31.24
C MET A 40 0.17 -3.59 30.10
N HIS A 41 -0.02 -4.75 29.49
CA HIS A 41 0.54 -5.13 28.19
C HIS A 41 -0.61 -5.28 27.20
N VAL A 42 -0.61 -4.43 26.19
CA VAL A 42 -1.67 -4.32 25.18
C VAL A 42 -1.10 -4.74 23.84
N GLN A 43 -1.78 -5.65 23.16
CA GLN A 43 -1.42 -6.11 21.82
C GLN A 43 -2.47 -5.70 20.81
N TRP A 44 -2.01 -5.02 19.76
CA TRP A 44 -2.83 -4.56 18.64
C TRP A 44 -2.34 -5.12 17.32
N PHE A 45 -3.26 -5.73 16.58
CA PHE A 45 -3.09 -5.99 15.15
C PHE A 45 -4.26 -5.31 14.43
N MET A 46 -4.00 -4.14 13.88
CA MET A 46 -4.99 -3.38 13.11
C MET A 46 -4.34 -2.62 11.96
N ASP A 47 -5.10 -2.42 10.89
CA ASP A 47 -4.58 -1.91 9.62
C ASP A 47 -4.13 -0.45 9.66
N SER A 48 -4.94 0.37 10.29
CA SER A 48 -4.76 1.81 10.39
C SER A 48 -5.23 2.25 11.76
N PHE A 49 -4.48 3.12 12.42
CA PHE A 49 -4.93 3.74 13.67
C PHE A 49 -5.88 4.92 13.41
N PRO A 50 -6.75 5.27 14.37
CA PRO A 50 -7.38 6.59 14.42
C PRO A 50 -6.31 7.68 14.33
N GLY A 51 -6.64 8.78 13.65
CA GLY A 51 -5.74 9.89 13.40
C GLY A 51 -5.54 10.14 11.90
N GLU A 52 -5.41 11.41 11.58
CA GLU A 52 -5.17 11.85 10.21
C GLU A 52 -3.68 11.86 9.89
N SER A 53 -3.37 11.69 8.60
CA SER A 53 -2.06 12.10 8.10
C SER A 53 -1.94 13.61 8.23
N THR A 54 -0.78 14.11 8.63
CA THR A 54 -0.55 15.55 8.86
C THR A 54 0.36 16.14 7.79
N SER A 55 0.13 17.40 7.45
CA SER A 55 1.02 18.13 6.54
C SER A 55 2.07 18.91 7.31
N SER A 56 3.34 18.78 6.92
CA SER A 56 4.48 19.53 7.48
C SER A 56 5.65 19.56 6.50
N LEU A 57 6.42 20.65 6.54
CA LEU A 57 7.74 20.75 5.93
C LEU A 57 8.75 20.90 7.06
N VAL A 58 9.71 19.99 7.15
CA VAL A 58 10.61 19.83 8.30
C VAL A 58 12.07 19.97 7.88
N ASP A 59 12.83 20.74 8.65
CA ASP A 59 14.28 20.79 8.58
C ASP A 59 14.88 19.74 9.52
N ASN A 60 15.42 18.66 8.95
CA ASN A 60 16.00 17.54 9.69
C ASN A 60 17.22 17.93 10.56
N VAL A 61 17.83 19.10 10.33
CA VAL A 61 18.89 19.61 11.22
C VAL A 61 18.28 20.23 12.47
N LEU A 62 17.19 20.99 12.33
CA LEU A 62 16.47 21.56 13.47
C LEU A 62 15.77 20.48 14.29
N GLU A 63 15.22 19.45 13.65
CA GLU A 63 14.56 18.33 14.32
C GLU A 63 15.46 17.59 15.33
N LYS A 64 16.77 17.56 15.10
CA LYS A 64 17.74 16.93 16.01
C LYS A 64 17.76 17.60 17.38
N ASP A 65 17.48 18.90 17.44
CA ASP A 65 17.28 19.62 18.68
C ASP A 65 15.78 19.73 18.98
N ARG A 66 15.31 18.88 19.89
CA ARG A 66 13.89 18.78 20.24
C ARG A 66 13.32 20.04 20.89
N TYR A 67 14.13 21.05 21.20
CA TYR A 67 13.68 22.35 21.71
C TYR A 67 13.63 23.45 20.65
N GLN A 68 13.98 23.13 19.40
CA GLN A 68 13.83 24.02 18.26
C GLN A 68 12.59 23.65 17.43
N ASN A 69 11.95 24.66 16.85
CA ASN A 69 10.85 24.44 15.92
C ASN A 69 11.40 23.83 14.62
N PRO A 70 11.07 22.56 14.29
CA PRO A 70 11.61 21.93 13.10
C PRO A 70 10.87 22.33 11.82
N THR A 71 9.73 23.04 11.93
CA THR A 71 8.82 23.29 10.80
C THR A 71 9.12 24.57 10.03
N CYS A 72 9.01 24.47 8.70
CA CYS A 72 9.22 25.51 7.71
C CYS A 72 7.88 25.95 7.10
N THR A 73 7.73 27.23 6.78
CA THR A 73 6.51 27.75 6.14
C THR A 73 6.57 27.73 4.61
N SER A 74 7.75 27.58 4.02
CA SER A 74 7.94 27.36 2.58
C SER A 74 9.34 26.81 2.31
N ALA A 75 9.65 26.52 1.04
CA ALA A 75 10.98 26.14 0.60
C ALA A 75 12.03 27.26 0.78
N GLU A 76 11.59 28.51 0.91
CA GLU A 76 12.41 29.72 1.03
C GLU A 76 12.48 30.25 2.46
N ASP A 77 11.85 29.56 3.43
CA ASP A 77 11.88 29.95 4.84
C ASP A 77 13.34 30.06 5.33
N THR A 78 13.71 31.28 5.75
CA THR A 78 15.08 31.62 6.17
C THR A 78 15.46 31.02 7.52
N ARG A 79 14.48 30.56 8.31
CA ARG A 79 14.74 29.82 9.56
C ARG A 79 15.24 28.40 9.26
N CYS A 80 14.75 27.80 8.18
CA CYS A 80 15.14 26.48 7.73
C CYS A 80 16.39 26.59 6.84
N LYS A 81 17.55 26.21 7.41
CA LYS A 81 18.85 26.44 6.79
C LYS A 81 19.31 25.27 5.94
N SER A 82 18.68 24.10 6.09
CA SER A 82 19.05 22.91 5.34
C SER A 82 18.65 23.02 3.88
N ASN A 83 19.54 22.56 3.00
CA ASN A 83 19.24 22.39 1.58
C ASN A 83 18.26 21.23 1.32
N ASN A 84 18.21 20.27 2.25
CA ASN A 84 17.29 19.14 2.21
C ASN A 84 16.27 19.28 3.32
N LEU A 85 14.99 19.32 2.97
CA LEU A 85 13.85 19.33 3.89
C LEU A 85 13.02 18.08 3.65
N GLN A 86 12.42 17.52 4.71
CA GLN A 86 11.43 16.47 4.57
C GLN A 86 10.04 17.09 4.47
N TYR A 87 9.24 16.68 3.49
CA TYR A 87 7.85 17.11 3.40
C TYR A 87 6.90 15.92 3.57
N SER A 88 5.79 16.19 4.23
CA SER A 88 4.62 15.33 4.31
C SER A 88 3.42 16.23 3.96
N ALA A 89 2.57 15.82 3.01
CA ALA A 89 1.48 16.65 2.51
C ALA A 89 0.22 15.81 2.27
N VAL A 90 -0.87 16.17 2.95
CA VAL A 90 -2.22 15.78 2.53
C VAL A 90 -2.65 16.70 1.40
N LEU A 91 -3.05 16.10 0.28
CA LEU A 91 -3.36 16.82 -0.95
C LEU A 91 -4.79 17.40 -0.90
N PRO A 92 -4.98 18.68 -1.27
CA PRO A 92 -6.29 19.31 -1.32
C PRO A 92 -7.14 18.77 -2.48
N THR A 93 -8.41 19.17 -2.55
CA THR A 93 -9.24 19.02 -3.75
C THR A 93 -8.83 20.06 -4.81
N CYS A 94 -8.82 19.68 -6.09
CA CYS A 94 -8.52 20.62 -7.18
C CYS A 94 -9.60 21.71 -7.26
N LYS A 95 -9.19 22.98 -7.30
CA LYS A 95 -10.07 24.15 -7.45
C LYS A 95 -10.15 24.59 -8.92
N LYS A 96 -9.09 24.37 -9.70
CA LYS A 96 -8.97 24.76 -11.11
C LYS A 96 -8.54 23.57 -11.98
N ALA A 97 -8.72 23.72 -13.29
CA ALA A 97 -8.41 22.69 -14.28
C ALA A 97 -6.90 22.36 -14.40
N ASN A 98 -6.04 23.29 -13.99
CA ASN A 98 -4.58 23.16 -14.06
C ASN A 98 -3.92 22.99 -12.68
N ASP A 99 -4.70 22.79 -11.61
CA ASP A 99 -4.13 22.48 -10.30
C ASP A 99 -3.40 21.14 -10.35
N LEU A 100 -2.25 21.10 -9.67
CA LEU A 100 -1.41 19.93 -9.49
C LEU A 100 -1.38 19.56 -8.00
N TYR A 101 -1.03 18.30 -7.71
CA TYR A 101 -1.03 17.74 -6.36
C TYR A 101 -2.39 17.88 -5.65
N CYS A 102 -3.43 17.40 -6.30
CA CYS A 102 -4.79 17.51 -5.78
C CYS A 102 -5.67 16.32 -6.16
N VAL A 103 -6.73 16.11 -5.36
CA VAL A 103 -7.83 15.19 -5.66
C VAL A 103 -8.74 15.85 -6.68
N GLU A 104 -8.81 15.27 -7.88
CA GLU A 104 -9.67 15.75 -8.96
C GLU A 104 -11.11 15.26 -8.77
N GLU A 105 -11.26 13.96 -8.47
CA GLU A 105 -12.56 13.33 -8.29
C GLU A 105 -12.52 12.22 -7.23
N PHE A 106 -13.64 12.03 -6.55
CA PHE A 106 -13.96 10.88 -5.72
C PHE A 106 -15.42 10.50 -5.99
N GLY A 107 -15.75 9.22 -5.94
CA GLY A 107 -17.11 8.73 -6.15
C GLY A 107 -17.21 7.21 -6.20
N ILE A 108 -18.30 6.72 -6.78
CA ILE A 108 -18.55 5.29 -7.02
C ILE A 108 -18.75 4.99 -8.51
N ILE A 109 -18.50 3.74 -8.88
CA ILE A 109 -18.86 3.16 -10.16
C ILE A 109 -20.04 2.24 -9.92
N SER A 110 -21.18 2.51 -10.57
CA SER A 110 -22.38 1.68 -10.48
C SER A 110 -22.18 0.31 -11.14
N LYS A 111 -23.11 -0.63 -10.90
CA LYS A 111 -23.08 -1.95 -11.55
C LYS A 111 -23.10 -1.86 -13.09
N ASP A 112 -23.67 -0.80 -13.65
CA ASP A 112 -23.72 -0.54 -15.09
C ASP A 112 -22.43 0.11 -15.65
N GLY A 113 -21.44 0.39 -14.77
CA GLY A 113 -20.20 1.03 -15.14
C GLY A 113 -20.23 2.56 -15.16
N ASN A 114 -21.35 3.18 -14.75
CA ASN A 114 -21.48 4.64 -14.71
C ASN A 114 -20.80 5.21 -13.47
N LYS A 115 -20.08 6.33 -13.63
CA LYS A 115 -19.47 7.06 -12.52
C LYS A 115 -20.49 8.01 -11.88
N ASN A 116 -20.70 7.88 -10.57
CA ASN A 116 -21.40 8.86 -9.75
C ASN A 116 -20.37 9.60 -8.89
N LYS A 117 -20.22 10.89 -9.16
CA LYS A 117 -19.21 11.74 -8.52
C LYS A 117 -19.74 12.28 -7.19
N ALA A 118 -18.94 12.17 -6.14
CA ALA A 118 -19.24 12.77 -4.85
C ALA A 118 -19.09 14.29 -4.87
N ILE A 119 -19.84 14.98 -4.02
CA ILE A 119 -19.86 16.43 -3.91
C ILE A 119 -18.88 16.85 -2.82
N TYR A 120 -17.81 17.54 -3.21
CA TYR A 120 -16.86 18.12 -2.25
C TYR A 120 -17.58 19.10 -1.32
N THR A 121 -17.40 18.91 -0.02
CA THR A 121 -18.00 19.76 1.01
C THR A 121 -16.97 20.75 1.55
N ARG A 122 -15.92 20.26 2.21
CA ARG A 122 -14.84 21.07 2.80
C ARG A 122 -13.65 20.23 3.22
N ASN A 123 -12.54 20.89 3.49
CA ASN A 123 -11.42 20.33 4.23
C ASN A 123 -11.78 20.06 5.72
N PHE A 124 -11.22 18.99 6.29
CA PHE A 124 -11.33 18.66 7.71
C PHE A 124 -10.00 18.10 8.26
N PRO A 125 -9.46 18.67 9.35
CA PRO A 125 -9.82 19.96 9.92
C PRO A 125 -9.68 21.08 8.86
N THR A 126 -10.21 22.26 9.14
CA THR A 126 -10.21 23.36 8.15
C THR A 126 -8.81 23.88 7.81
N ARG A 127 -7.83 23.63 8.69
CA ARG A 127 -6.42 23.98 8.51
C ARG A 127 -5.52 22.90 9.10
N THR A 128 -4.35 22.72 8.52
CA THR A 128 -3.28 21.89 9.10
C THR A 128 -2.53 22.69 10.18
N GLN A 129 -2.00 22.01 11.19
CA GLN A 129 -1.17 22.60 12.23
C GLN A 129 0.11 23.27 11.66
N ASN A 130 0.75 22.63 10.68
CA ASN A 130 2.04 23.06 10.12
C ASN A 130 1.90 23.37 8.64
N TYR A 131 1.08 24.37 8.34
CA TYR A 131 0.91 24.83 6.97
C TYR A 131 2.24 25.30 6.38
N PHE A 132 2.50 24.89 5.13
CA PHE A 132 3.57 25.39 4.31
C PHE A 132 3.08 25.60 2.87
N SER A 133 3.61 26.62 2.20
CA SER A 133 3.31 26.90 0.81
C SER A 133 4.07 25.95 -0.12
N GLY A 134 3.37 25.40 -1.11
CA GLY A 134 3.96 24.58 -2.16
C GLY A 134 4.75 25.40 -3.19
N SER A 135 5.44 24.70 -4.09
CA SER A 135 6.19 25.31 -5.19
C SER A 135 6.14 24.40 -6.43
N THR A 136 5.51 24.87 -7.50
CA THR A 136 5.45 24.14 -8.78
C THR A 136 6.83 23.98 -9.42
N GLU A 137 7.73 24.97 -9.25
CA GLU A 137 9.10 24.90 -9.77
C GLU A 137 9.89 23.78 -9.07
N LEU A 138 9.79 23.71 -7.74
CA LEU A 138 10.43 22.68 -6.95
C LEU A 138 9.61 21.38 -6.86
N LYS A 139 8.47 21.29 -7.56
CA LYS A 139 7.53 20.17 -7.48
C LYS A 139 7.06 19.84 -6.06
N LEU A 140 7.07 20.81 -5.16
CA LEU A 140 6.64 20.69 -3.77
C LEU A 140 5.11 20.88 -3.68
N PRO A 141 4.34 19.90 -3.20
CA PRO A 141 2.90 20.07 -2.97
C PRO A 141 2.62 21.14 -1.91
N GLU A 142 1.45 21.77 -1.96
CA GLU A 142 0.99 22.66 -0.90
C GLU A 142 0.42 21.86 0.28
N ALA A 143 0.68 22.32 1.51
CA ALA A 143 0.14 21.71 2.72
C ALA A 143 -1.39 21.85 2.78
N SER A 144 -2.10 20.75 3.00
CA SER A 144 -3.54 20.78 3.26
C SER A 144 -3.96 19.76 4.31
N THR A 145 -5.26 19.51 4.40
CA THR A 145 -5.89 18.48 5.25
C THR A 145 -6.77 17.59 4.38
N GLY A 146 -7.33 16.53 4.96
CA GLY A 146 -8.23 15.65 4.20
C GLY A 146 -9.52 16.35 3.77
N SER A 147 -10.18 15.78 2.77
CA SER A 147 -11.39 16.35 2.17
C SER A 147 -12.62 15.56 2.56
N LEU A 148 -13.67 16.26 2.99
CA LEU A 148 -15.00 15.70 3.18
C LEU A 148 -15.83 15.83 1.90
N PHE A 149 -16.50 14.74 1.53
CA PHE A 149 -17.40 14.66 0.38
C PHE A 149 -18.75 14.08 0.79
N SER A 150 -19.85 14.62 0.30
CA SER A 150 -21.19 14.00 0.36
C SER A 150 -21.39 13.09 -0.85
N LEU A 151 -21.89 11.88 -0.62
CA LEU A 151 -22.18 10.90 -1.66
C LEU A 151 -23.53 10.20 -1.37
N PRO A 152 -24.66 10.84 -1.73
CA PRO A 152 -26.01 10.33 -1.45
C PRO A 152 -26.31 8.96 -2.06
N GLU A 153 -25.63 8.59 -3.15
CA GLU A 153 -25.78 7.30 -3.82
C GLU A 153 -25.08 6.14 -3.09
N ALA A 154 -24.31 6.45 -2.04
CA ALA A 154 -23.60 5.48 -1.21
C ALA A 154 -23.77 5.82 0.28
N THR A 155 -25.01 5.86 0.77
CA THR A 155 -25.25 6.11 2.20
C THR A 155 -24.68 5.00 3.09
N HIS A 156 -24.34 5.37 4.31
CA HIS A 156 -23.91 4.46 5.37
C HIS A 156 -24.59 4.78 6.70
N GLY A 157 -24.38 3.95 7.73
CA GLY A 157 -25.05 4.10 9.03
C GLY A 157 -24.80 5.43 9.77
N GLY A 158 -23.91 6.29 9.25
CA GLY A 158 -23.59 7.60 9.80
C GLY A 158 -24.07 8.79 8.94
N GLY A 159 -24.68 8.55 7.77
CA GLY A 159 -25.02 9.57 6.79
C GLY A 159 -24.49 9.22 5.40
N ASP A 160 -24.03 10.23 4.67
CA ASP A 160 -23.50 10.13 3.31
C ASP A 160 -22.11 10.78 3.17
N LEU A 161 -21.46 11.09 4.30
CA LEU A 161 -20.22 11.85 4.34
C LEU A 161 -19.01 10.92 4.31
N TYR A 162 -18.06 11.20 3.44
CA TYR A 162 -16.83 10.45 3.28
C TYR A 162 -15.62 11.36 3.49
N TYR A 163 -14.65 10.89 4.27
CA TYR A 163 -13.34 11.50 4.41
C TYR A 163 -12.37 10.82 3.44
N VAL A 164 -11.81 11.62 2.53
CA VAL A 164 -10.81 11.17 1.55
C VAL A 164 -9.48 11.82 1.90
N SER A 165 -8.45 10.99 2.06
CA SER A 165 -7.09 11.43 2.30
C SER A 165 -6.17 10.88 1.22
N VAL A 166 -5.56 11.77 0.46
CA VAL A 166 -4.46 11.45 -0.44
C VAL A 166 -3.22 12.11 0.14
N PHE A 167 -2.18 11.31 0.38
CA PHE A 167 -1.00 11.74 1.10
C PHE A 167 0.24 11.50 0.25
N ALA A 168 1.12 12.50 0.20
CA ALA A 168 2.40 12.49 -0.47
C ALA A 168 3.51 12.87 0.52
N GLU A 169 4.63 12.15 0.50
CA GLU A 169 5.79 12.43 1.33
C GLU A 169 7.07 12.20 0.54
N GLY A 170 8.10 12.97 0.85
CA GLY A 170 9.43 12.79 0.30
C GLY A 170 10.42 13.84 0.78
N MET A 171 11.54 13.94 0.07
CA MET A 171 12.60 14.90 0.33
C MET A 171 12.54 16.04 -0.68
N LEU A 172 12.49 17.27 -0.18
CA LEU A 172 12.75 18.47 -0.96
C LEU A 172 14.25 18.77 -0.94
N ASN A 173 14.88 18.79 -2.11
CA ASN A 173 16.18 19.44 -2.30
C ASN A 173 15.95 20.78 -3.00
N ARG A 174 16.41 21.89 -2.41
CA ARG A 174 16.15 23.24 -2.95
C ARG A 174 16.79 23.48 -4.32
N SER A 175 17.73 22.65 -4.75
CA SER A 175 18.40 22.75 -6.05
C SER A 175 17.80 21.84 -7.13
N SER A 176 17.27 20.67 -6.74
CA SER A 176 16.77 19.66 -7.69
C SER A 176 15.26 19.40 -7.63
N GLY A 177 14.56 20.04 -6.68
CA GLY A 177 13.14 19.83 -6.42
C GLY A 177 12.84 18.66 -5.47
N ALA A 178 11.56 18.42 -5.26
CA ALA A 178 11.01 17.41 -4.38
C ALA A 178 10.87 16.05 -5.07
N SER A 179 11.26 14.99 -4.36
CA SER A 179 10.94 13.60 -4.72
C SER A 179 9.51 13.24 -4.29
N LEU A 180 8.99 12.12 -4.77
CA LEU A 180 7.77 11.50 -4.23
C LEU A 180 8.14 10.09 -3.79
N ASP A 181 8.45 9.95 -2.51
CA ASP A 181 8.98 8.72 -1.94
C ASP A 181 7.85 7.83 -1.40
N ARG A 182 6.82 8.45 -0.82
CA ARG A 182 5.64 7.76 -0.30
C ARG A 182 4.37 8.40 -0.79
N PHE A 183 3.45 7.56 -1.24
CA PHE A 183 2.15 7.98 -1.73
C PHE A 183 1.08 7.04 -1.19
N SER A 184 -0.05 7.57 -0.71
CA SER A 184 -1.17 6.75 -0.27
C SER A 184 -2.52 7.40 -0.54
N MET A 185 -3.54 6.56 -0.71
CA MET A 185 -4.93 6.97 -0.83
C MET A 185 -5.76 6.19 0.19
N ARG A 186 -6.68 6.88 0.88
CA ARG A 186 -7.58 6.31 1.87
C ARG A 186 -8.96 6.93 1.75
N ILE A 187 -9.99 6.11 1.92
CA ILE A 187 -11.39 6.52 1.96
C ILE A 187 -11.99 6.01 3.27
N PHE A 188 -12.79 6.85 3.94
CA PHE A 188 -13.51 6.47 5.15
C PHE A 188 -14.93 7.01 5.10
N PRO A 189 -15.97 6.19 5.25
CA PRO A 189 -17.32 6.66 5.58
C PRO A 189 -17.27 7.26 6.99
N VAL A 190 -17.78 8.48 7.17
CA VAL A 190 -17.63 9.23 8.42
C VAL A 190 -18.90 9.96 8.85
N LYS A 191 -18.99 10.24 10.15
CA LYS A 191 -19.90 11.25 10.70
C LYS A 191 -19.11 12.19 11.59
N LEU A 192 -19.31 13.50 11.44
CA LEU A 192 -18.75 14.47 12.38
C LEU A 192 -19.53 14.44 13.70
N GLN A 193 -18.84 14.27 14.82
CA GLN A 193 -19.44 14.27 16.15
C GLN A 193 -18.44 14.74 17.21
N PRO A 194 -18.89 15.27 18.36
CA PRO A 194 -17.99 15.58 19.47
C PRO A 194 -17.24 14.35 19.99
N ASP A 195 -16.02 14.54 20.46
CA ASP A 195 -15.24 13.50 21.16
C ASP A 195 -14.39 14.11 22.28
N SER A 196 -14.41 13.47 23.46
CA SER A 196 -13.72 13.98 24.66
C SER A 196 -12.20 13.95 24.57
N ALA A 197 -11.61 13.16 23.67
CA ALA A 197 -10.17 13.15 23.41
C ALA A 197 -9.71 14.39 22.62
N ILE A 198 -10.62 15.15 22.02
CA ILE A 198 -10.35 16.37 21.25
C ILE A 198 -10.58 17.58 22.16
N ASN A 199 -9.72 17.71 23.18
CA ASN A 199 -9.85 18.73 24.21
C ASN A 199 -8.79 19.85 24.12
N GLY A 200 -7.66 19.60 23.44
CA GLY A 200 -6.56 20.56 23.24
C GLY A 200 -6.84 21.67 22.22
N GLU A 201 -5.87 22.57 22.08
CA GLU A 201 -5.91 23.71 21.14
C GLU A 201 -5.17 23.45 19.82
N ASP A 202 -4.17 22.56 19.85
CA ASP A 202 -3.37 22.24 18.67
C ASP A 202 -4.11 21.23 17.78
N GLU A 203 -4.04 21.45 16.47
CA GLU A 203 -4.41 20.44 15.50
C GLU A 203 -3.34 19.32 15.46
N ALA A 204 -3.64 18.21 14.78
CA ALA A 204 -2.64 17.17 14.59
C ALA A 204 -1.47 17.70 13.72
N GLY A 205 -0.24 17.45 14.17
CA GLY A 205 0.99 17.92 13.50
C GLY A 205 2.11 18.18 14.51
N TRP A 206 3.13 18.94 14.17
CA TRP A 206 4.16 19.40 15.10
C TRP A 206 3.65 20.55 15.98
N SER A 207 3.77 20.41 17.29
CA SER A 207 3.54 21.49 18.25
C SER A 207 4.52 21.43 19.42
N MET A 208 4.67 22.57 20.10
CA MET A 208 5.50 22.68 21.30
C MET A 208 4.69 22.28 22.53
N GLU A 209 5.25 21.44 23.39
CA GLU A 209 4.64 21.05 24.66
C GLU A 209 4.61 22.23 25.64
N LYS A 210 3.40 22.65 26.05
CA LYS A 210 3.19 23.83 26.90
C LYS A 210 2.89 23.48 28.36
N ASN A 211 2.26 22.33 28.61
CA ASN A 211 1.59 22.07 29.88
C ASN A 211 2.28 20.97 30.70
N GLY A 212 3.08 20.12 30.05
CA GLY A 212 3.66 18.93 30.70
C GLY A 212 2.59 17.86 30.98
N GLY A 213 3.02 16.66 31.37
CA GLY A 213 2.11 15.55 31.71
C GLY A 213 1.66 14.69 30.52
N SER A 214 2.02 15.04 29.29
CA SER A 214 1.83 14.21 28.07
C SER A 214 2.90 13.12 27.90
N GLY A 215 3.79 12.94 28.87
CA GLY A 215 5.01 12.13 28.74
C GLY A 215 6.18 12.88 28.09
N HIS A 216 5.99 14.14 27.68
CA HIS A 216 7.04 15.00 27.11
C HIS A 216 7.38 16.19 28.03
N PRO A 217 8.66 16.62 28.08
CA PRO A 217 9.05 17.84 28.79
C PRO A 217 8.45 19.11 28.19
N ILE A 218 8.18 20.11 29.02
CA ILE A 218 7.75 21.44 28.57
C ILE A 218 8.83 22.07 27.68
N GLY A 219 8.40 22.74 26.60
CA GLY A 219 9.26 23.36 25.59
C GLY A 219 9.71 22.42 24.49
N MET A 220 9.48 21.11 24.63
CA MET A 220 9.84 20.12 23.60
C MET A 220 8.86 20.18 22.43
N TRP A 221 9.37 20.22 21.20
CA TRP A 221 8.61 19.99 19.97
C TRP A 221 8.35 18.50 19.76
N ARG A 222 7.10 18.18 19.43
CA ARG A 222 6.61 16.81 19.24
C ARG A 222 5.45 16.78 18.26
N GLY A 223 5.15 15.60 17.72
CA GLY A 223 3.87 15.37 17.05
C GLY A 223 2.70 15.45 18.05
N SER A 224 1.85 16.47 17.97
CA SER A 224 0.48 16.48 18.49
C SER A 224 -0.42 15.57 17.67
N GLY A 225 -1.32 14.91 18.38
CA GLY A 225 -2.48 14.25 17.84
C GLY A 225 -3.48 14.02 18.95
N TYR A 226 -4.69 13.60 18.59
CA TYR A 226 -5.73 13.30 19.57
C TYR A 226 -5.54 11.89 20.14
N GLY A 227 -5.75 11.75 21.45
CA GLY A 227 -5.72 10.45 22.12
C GLY A 227 -6.91 9.57 21.73
N PHE A 228 -7.04 8.42 22.40
CA PHE A 228 -8.25 7.58 22.26
C PHE A 228 -9.19 7.85 23.42
N SER A 229 -10.44 8.17 23.13
CA SER A 229 -11.48 8.32 24.14
C SER A 229 -12.02 6.99 24.66
N GLY A 230 -11.72 5.88 23.98
CA GLY A 230 -12.37 4.58 24.20
C GLY A 230 -13.77 4.49 23.59
N ASN A 231 -14.30 5.59 23.06
CA ASN A 231 -15.68 5.67 22.56
C ASN A 231 -15.77 5.87 21.05
N SER A 232 -14.70 6.31 20.40
CA SER A 232 -14.70 6.65 18.97
C SER A 232 -13.49 6.10 18.23
N PHE A 233 -13.66 5.93 16.92
CA PHE A 233 -12.58 5.71 15.96
C PHE A 233 -12.52 6.94 15.06
N CYS A 234 -11.75 7.95 15.50
CA CYS A 234 -11.63 9.22 14.79
C CYS A 234 -10.60 9.12 13.68
N VAL A 235 -11.02 9.15 12.41
CA VAL A 235 -10.08 9.14 11.27
C VAL A 235 -9.36 10.48 11.12
N ALA A 236 -9.98 11.55 11.63
CA ALA A 236 -9.45 12.90 11.70
C ALA A 236 -10.14 13.62 12.87
N GLY A 237 -9.51 14.65 13.41
CA GLY A 237 -10.09 15.49 14.46
C GLY A 237 -9.86 16.97 14.17
N SER A 238 -10.69 17.83 14.76
CA SER A 238 -10.58 19.28 14.65
C SER A 238 -10.60 19.88 16.05
N ALA A 239 -9.48 20.45 16.49
CA ALA A 239 -9.35 21.11 17.79
C ALA A 239 -10.21 22.37 17.82
N ALA A 240 -10.24 23.12 16.70
CA ALA A 240 -11.05 24.32 16.55
C ALA A 240 -12.55 24.03 16.67
N GLU A 241 -13.01 22.91 16.11
CA GLU A 241 -14.45 22.56 16.11
C GLU A 241 -14.84 21.60 17.26
N LYS A 242 -13.85 20.99 17.94
CA LYS A 242 -14.03 19.91 18.92
C LYS A 242 -14.78 18.70 18.34
N LEU A 243 -14.54 18.41 17.06
CA LEU A 243 -15.22 17.34 16.32
C LEU A 243 -14.25 16.26 15.88
N CYS A 244 -14.75 15.04 15.90
CA CYS A 244 -14.15 13.81 15.41
C CYS A 244 -14.87 13.40 14.12
N ALA A 245 -14.11 13.10 13.07
CA ALA A 245 -14.62 12.36 11.91
C ALA A 245 -14.68 10.87 12.28
N GLN A 246 -15.80 10.46 12.88
CA GLN A 246 -15.99 9.08 13.33
C GLN A 246 -16.17 8.16 12.14
N ARG A 247 -15.37 7.09 12.07
CA ARG A 247 -15.48 6.03 11.04
C ARG A 247 -16.76 5.20 11.15
N TYR A 248 -17.33 4.86 10.01
CA TYR A 248 -18.45 3.92 9.85
C TYR A 248 -18.11 2.82 8.84
N ALA A 249 -18.88 1.73 8.85
CA ALA A 249 -18.81 0.67 7.87
C ALA A 249 -19.12 1.18 6.45
N PHE A 250 -18.45 0.61 5.45
CA PHE A 250 -18.78 0.86 4.05
C PHE A 250 -20.07 0.13 3.67
N PRO A 251 -20.93 0.72 2.82
CA PRO A 251 -21.96 -0.05 2.14
C PRO A 251 -21.33 -1.15 1.27
N ALA A 252 -21.95 -2.32 1.24
CA ALA A 252 -21.52 -3.44 0.40
C ALA A 252 -21.75 -3.16 -1.09
N ASP A 253 -21.15 -3.99 -1.95
CA ASP A 253 -21.37 -3.99 -3.42
C ASP A 253 -21.05 -2.69 -4.18
N LEU A 254 -20.33 -1.75 -3.58
CA LEU A 254 -19.98 -0.49 -4.21
C LEU A 254 -18.48 -0.39 -4.51
N LYS A 255 -18.17 -0.10 -5.78
CA LYS A 255 -16.80 0.13 -6.26
C LYS A 255 -16.49 1.62 -6.16
N PHE A 256 -15.60 2.00 -5.25
CA PHE A 256 -15.19 3.39 -5.05
C PHE A 256 -14.03 3.74 -5.97
N TYR A 257 -13.93 5.00 -6.38
CA TYR A 257 -12.80 5.50 -7.15
C TYR A 257 -12.27 6.84 -6.61
N VAL A 258 -10.96 7.03 -6.75
CA VAL A 258 -10.26 8.30 -6.50
C VAL A 258 -9.41 8.63 -7.72
N LYS A 259 -9.54 9.86 -8.21
CA LYS A 259 -8.74 10.41 -9.31
C LYS A 259 -7.94 11.60 -8.81
N THR A 260 -6.64 11.61 -9.07
CA THR A 260 -5.71 12.66 -8.63
C THR A 260 -4.94 13.26 -9.79
N ARG A 261 -4.51 14.51 -9.64
CA ARG A 261 -3.54 15.17 -10.51
C ARG A 261 -2.25 15.40 -9.74
N LEU A 262 -1.12 14.99 -10.31
CA LEU A 262 0.17 14.97 -9.63
C LEU A 262 1.27 15.52 -10.56
N GLN A 263 2.28 16.18 -10.00
CA GLN A 263 3.45 16.62 -10.77
C GLN A 263 4.56 15.56 -10.78
N ASN A 264 4.71 14.81 -9.70
CA ASN A 264 5.51 13.59 -9.64
C ASN A 264 4.58 12.38 -9.70
N ALA A 265 4.89 11.42 -10.59
CA ALA A 265 4.14 10.17 -10.66
C ALA A 265 4.52 9.26 -9.48
N PRO A 266 3.54 8.63 -8.80
CA PRO A 266 3.81 7.51 -7.91
C PRO A 266 4.49 6.41 -8.70
N SER A 267 5.46 5.74 -8.07
CA SER A 267 6.28 4.73 -8.74
C SER A 267 6.56 3.54 -7.85
N GLY A 268 7.04 2.47 -8.48
CA GLY A 268 7.35 1.22 -7.78
C GLY A 268 6.12 0.38 -7.48
N TRP A 269 6.26 -0.49 -6.50
CA TRP A 269 5.22 -1.45 -6.11
C TRP A 269 4.32 -0.86 -5.03
N LEU A 270 3.05 -1.25 -5.04
CA LEU A 270 2.06 -0.84 -4.06
C LEU A 270 1.50 -2.03 -3.31
N HIS A 271 0.82 -1.73 -2.22
CA HIS A 271 -0.05 -2.68 -1.54
C HIS A 271 -1.25 -1.99 -0.93
N GLY A 272 -2.27 -2.75 -0.56
CA GLY A 272 -3.48 -2.15 0.00
C GLY A 272 -4.56 -3.09 0.50
N ARG A 273 -5.63 -2.46 0.99
CA ARG A 273 -6.90 -3.04 1.45
C ARG A 273 -8.00 -2.66 0.50
N ILE A 274 -7.96 -3.24 -0.68
CA ILE A 274 -8.96 -3.05 -1.71
C ILE A 274 -9.12 -4.36 -2.47
N TYR A 275 -10.29 -4.59 -3.05
CA TYR A 275 -10.61 -5.79 -3.81
C TYR A 275 -10.89 -5.47 -5.27
N ASN A 276 -10.34 -6.31 -6.15
CA ASN A 276 -10.48 -6.21 -7.60
C ASN A 276 -10.14 -4.80 -8.15
N PRO A 277 -8.90 -4.33 -7.93
CA PRO A 277 -8.49 -2.98 -8.30
C PRO A 277 -8.33 -2.80 -9.82
N ASP A 278 -8.73 -1.61 -10.31
CA ASP A 278 -8.38 -1.08 -11.62
C ASP A 278 -7.54 0.20 -11.41
N ILE A 279 -6.36 0.26 -12.01
CA ILE A 279 -5.39 1.35 -11.87
C ILE A 279 -5.04 1.91 -13.25
N SER A 280 -5.23 3.21 -13.40
CA SER A 280 -4.85 3.97 -14.59
C SER A 280 -3.92 5.11 -14.22
N LEU A 281 -2.69 5.08 -14.72
CA LEU A 281 -1.73 6.18 -14.62
C LEU A 281 -1.47 6.71 -16.02
N THR A 282 -1.81 7.97 -16.26
CA THR A 282 -1.67 8.63 -17.56
C THR A 282 -0.97 9.98 -17.40
N GLY A 283 -0.52 10.56 -18.51
CA GLY A 283 0.18 11.85 -18.53
C GLY A 283 1.70 11.71 -18.65
N THR A 284 2.35 12.84 -18.89
CA THR A 284 3.81 12.94 -19.13
C THR A 284 4.34 14.27 -18.59
N SER A 285 5.61 14.32 -18.21
CA SER A 285 6.36 15.57 -18.02
C SER A 285 5.76 16.54 -16.98
N GLY A 286 5.48 16.06 -15.77
CA GLY A 286 5.04 16.95 -14.68
C GLY A 286 3.52 17.13 -14.59
N ASN A 287 2.74 16.37 -15.34
CA ASN A 287 1.29 16.34 -15.22
C ASN A 287 0.81 14.91 -15.39
N TYR A 288 0.54 14.25 -14.26
CA TYR A 288 0.11 12.88 -14.19
C TYR A 288 -1.31 12.81 -13.64
N SER A 289 -2.15 11.98 -14.24
CA SER A 289 -3.45 11.62 -13.71
C SER A 289 -3.42 10.16 -13.27
N LEU A 290 -3.61 9.94 -11.98
CA LEU A 290 -3.75 8.62 -11.38
C LEU A 290 -5.19 8.41 -10.96
N GLU A 291 -5.83 7.39 -11.51
CA GLU A 291 -7.15 6.92 -11.11
C GLU A 291 -7.06 5.49 -10.57
N VAL A 292 -7.64 5.26 -9.40
CA VAL A 292 -7.74 3.95 -8.76
C VAL A 292 -9.19 3.68 -8.45
N SER A 293 -9.71 2.52 -8.87
CA SER A 293 -11.07 2.09 -8.51
C SER A 293 -11.09 0.65 -7.99
N ALA A 294 -11.78 0.41 -6.89
CA ALA A 294 -11.81 -0.90 -6.24
C ALA A 294 -12.94 -1.01 -5.20
N PHE A 295 -13.29 -2.22 -4.80
CA PHE A 295 -14.21 -2.46 -3.69
C PHE A 295 -13.46 -2.37 -2.33
N PRO A 296 -14.13 -1.93 -1.24
CA PRO A 296 -13.58 -2.04 0.10
C PRO A 296 -13.53 -3.50 0.55
N VAL A 297 -12.66 -3.80 1.52
CA VAL A 297 -12.52 -5.15 2.11
C VAL A 297 -12.70 -5.11 3.63
N ALA A 298 -13.19 -6.20 4.21
CA ALA A 298 -13.31 -6.35 5.66
C ALA A 298 -11.99 -6.89 6.24
N VAL A 299 -11.32 -6.08 7.07
CA VAL A 299 -10.04 -6.45 7.69
C VAL A 299 -10.26 -6.79 9.17
N PRO A 300 -9.84 -7.97 9.65
CA PRO A 300 -9.97 -8.33 11.05
C PRO A 300 -8.98 -7.59 11.92
N ILE A 301 -9.49 -7.05 13.02
CA ILE A 301 -8.70 -6.56 14.14
C ILE A 301 -8.52 -7.68 15.15
N VAL A 302 -7.30 -7.82 15.65
CA VAL A 302 -7.02 -8.60 16.86
C VAL A 302 -6.54 -7.65 17.95
N TYR A 303 -7.31 -7.59 19.02
CA TYR A 303 -7.05 -6.81 20.22
C TYR A 303 -7.07 -7.73 21.42
N LYS A 304 -6.03 -7.64 22.27
CA LYS A 304 -6.04 -8.23 23.60
C LYS A 304 -5.19 -7.39 24.53
N MET A 305 -5.58 -7.34 25.80
CA MET A 305 -4.75 -6.79 26.85
C MET A 305 -4.62 -7.78 28.01
N TYR A 306 -3.59 -7.60 28.80
CA TYR A 306 -3.42 -8.22 30.11
C TYR A 306 -2.85 -7.19 31.08
N ARG A 307 -3.21 -7.27 32.36
CA ARG A 307 -2.27 -6.81 33.38
C ARG A 307 -1.08 -7.77 33.36
N TYR A 308 0.13 -7.24 33.44
CA TYR A 308 1.37 -8.00 33.29
C TYR A 308 1.42 -9.22 34.23
N PRO A 309 1.02 -9.15 35.52
CA PRO A 309 0.95 -10.35 36.37
C PRO A 309 0.04 -11.45 35.82
N ASP A 310 -1.07 -11.08 35.20
CA ASP A 310 -2.11 -11.99 34.71
C ASP A 310 -1.82 -12.54 33.30
N MET A 311 -0.83 -11.97 32.61
CA MET A 311 -0.43 -12.44 31.28
C MET A 311 0.10 -13.89 31.38
N PRO A 312 -0.38 -14.81 30.53
CA PRO A 312 0.08 -16.20 30.54
C PRO A 312 1.59 -16.30 30.37
N GLN A 313 2.24 -17.21 31.11
CA GLN A 313 3.71 -17.31 31.11
C GLN A 313 4.27 -17.60 29.72
N ALA A 314 3.64 -18.53 28.97
CA ALA A 314 4.04 -18.84 27.61
C ALA A 314 4.02 -17.62 26.66
N LEU A 315 3.14 -16.65 26.93
CA LEU A 315 3.08 -15.40 26.21
C LEU A 315 4.12 -14.40 26.72
N LYS A 316 4.25 -14.24 28.05
CA LYS A 316 5.31 -13.43 28.69
C LYS A 316 6.70 -13.79 28.15
N ASP A 317 6.97 -15.09 27.98
CA ASP A 317 8.25 -15.62 27.50
C ASP A 317 8.60 -15.18 26.07
N LYS A 318 7.65 -14.61 25.32
CA LYS A 318 7.88 -14.06 23.97
C LYS A 318 8.29 -12.58 23.98
N TYR A 319 8.17 -11.91 25.11
CA TYR A 319 8.44 -10.47 25.26
C TYR A 319 9.64 -10.22 26.17
N ASP A 320 10.42 -9.21 25.83
CA ASP A 320 11.50 -8.74 26.67
C ASP A 320 10.94 -7.99 27.88
N VAL A 321 11.39 -8.34 29.07
CA VAL A 321 10.82 -7.79 30.32
C VAL A 321 11.23 -6.34 30.51
N THR A 322 12.38 -5.90 30.00
CA THR A 322 12.88 -4.53 30.17
C THR A 322 12.14 -3.57 29.23
N THR A 323 12.07 -3.89 27.94
CA THR A 323 11.44 -3.01 26.93
C THR A 323 9.95 -3.25 26.79
N GLY A 324 9.46 -4.44 27.14
CA GLY A 324 8.11 -4.91 26.84
C GLY A 324 7.89 -5.26 25.36
N ASP A 325 8.92 -5.19 24.51
CA ASP A 325 8.81 -5.50 23.08
C ASP A 325 8.99 -6.98 22.79
N PHE A 326 8.50 -7.41 21.63
CA PHE A 326 8.69 -8.78 21.15
C PHE A 326 10.18 -9.10 21.06
N LYS A 327 10.62 -10.23 21.64
CA LYS A 327 12.05 -10.54 21.80
C LYS A 327 12.87 -10.43 20.50
N PRO A 328 12.41 -10.96 19.35
CA PRO A 328 13.11 -10.76 18.07
C PRO A 328 13.32 -9.30 17.67
N VAL A 329 12.37 -8.41 18.01
CA VAL A 329 12.53 -6.96 17.79
C VAL A 329 13.55 -6.41 18.79
N ALA A 330 13.38 -6.72 20.08
CA ALA A 330 14.24 -6.22 21.15
C ALA A 330 15.71 -6.65 20.99
N ALA A 331 15.95 -7.82 20.42
CA ALA A 331 17.29 -8.34 20.13
C ALA A 331 18.10 -7.46 19.16
N ASN A 332 17.44 -6.61 18.37
CA ASN A 332 18.11 -5.70 17.43
C ASN A 332 18.37 -4.31 18.03
N TYR A 333 17.98 -4.06 19.28
CA TYR A 333 18.17 -2.76 19.91
C TYR A 333 19.60 -2.60 20.42
N SER A 334 20.20 -1.43 20.17
CA SER A 334 21.42 -1.02 20.85
C SER A 334 21.11 -0.65 22.31
N LYS A 335 22.15 -0.53 23.15
CA LYS A 335 21.99 -0.09 24.54
C LYS A 335 21.38 1.31 24.63
N GLU A 336 21.75 2.19 23.71
CA GLU A 336 21.22 3.55 23.63
C GLU A 336 19.73 3.54 23.29
N THR A 337 19.31 2.66 22.37
CA THR A 337 17.89 2.46 22.06
C THR A 337 17.12 1.95 23.26
N ILE A 338 17.63 0.93 23.96
CA ILE A 338 16.99 0.41 25.18
C ILE A 338 16.86 1.52 26.24
N ASN A 339 17.93 2.27 26.48
CA ASN A 339 17.92 3.40 27.42
C ASN A 339 16.89 4.46 27.03
N SER A 340 16.82 4.82 25.74
CA SER A 340 15.82 5.74 25.22
C SER A 340 14.40 5.22 25.46
N ILE A 341 14.18 3.91 25.22
CA ILE A 341 12.89 3.28 25.44
C ILE A 341 12.48 3.38 26.93
N ILE A 342 13.36 3.03 27.86
CA ILE A 342 12.99 3.01 29.28
C ILE A 342 13.05 4.38 29.98
N THR A 343 13.45 5.45 29.29
CA THR A 343 13.56 6.79 29.90
C THR A 343 12.71 7.88 29.23
N VAL A 344 12.54 7.83 27.90
CA VAL A 344 11.95 8.95 27.14
C VAL A 344 10.86 8.57 26.14
N GLY A 345 10.63 7.29 25.82
CA GLY A 345 9.53 6.92 24.90
C GLY A 345 9.31 5.42 24.72
N GLY A 346 8.17 4.99 24.16
CA GLY A 346 7.94 3.56 23.85
C GLY A 346 7.22 2.73 24.92
N CYS A 347 6.80 3.36 26.03
CA CYS A 347 6.07 2.73 27.14
C CYS A 347 4.57 3.11 27.13
N GLY A 348 4.01 3.10 25.93
CA GLY A 348 2.62 3.47 25.68
C GLY A 348 2.30 4.89 26.17
N ARG A 349 1.30 5.02 27.04
CA ARG A 349 0.75 6.30 27.53
C ARG A 349 1.13 6.62 28.97
N SER A 350 2.19 6.01 29.49
CA SER A 350 2.65 6.15 30.88
C SER A 350 4.12 6.54 30.97
N ALA A 351 4.61 6.80 32.19
CA ALA A 351 6.04 7.01 32.43
C ALA A 351 6.85 5.78 31.99
N CYS A 352 7.98 6.04 31.33
CA CYS A 352 8.88 5.00 30.91
C CYS A 352 9.75 4.49 32.06
N THR A 353 9.73 3.16 32.26
CA THR A 353 10.50 2.44 33.28
C THR A 353 10.79 1.02 32.80
N ASP A 354 11.87 0.40 33.27
CA ASP A 354 12.21 -1.00 32.99
C ASP A 354 11.31 -2.00 33.76
N ASN A 355 10.59 -1.55 34.79
CA ASN A 355 9.65 -2.37 35.54
C ASN A 355 8.26 -2.44 34.86
N PRO A 356 7.81 -3.63 34.43
CA PRO A 356 6.54 -3.79 33.71
C PRO A 356 5.30 -3.44 34.54
N LEU A 357 5.41 -3.37 35.87
CA LEU A 357 4.29 -2.99 36.75
C LEU A 357 4.10 -1.47 36.83
N THR A 358 5.13 -0.70 36.52
CA THR A 358 5.10 0.77 36.62
C THR A 358 4.96 1.47 35.28
N ARG A 359 5.02 0.71 34.18
CA ARG A 359 4.72 1.19 32.82
C ARG A 359 3.51 0.50 32.22
N ASN A 360 2.90 1.14 31.25
CA ASN A 360 2.04 0.57 30.22
C ASN A 360 2.92 0.14 29.04
N LYS A 361 2.53 -0.90 28.30
CA LYS A 361 3.15 -1.24 27.02
C LYS A 361 2.08 -1.50 25.99
N ILE A 362 2.22 -0.85 24.84
CA ILE A 362 1.41 -1.09 23.66
C ILE A 362 2.34 -1.64 22.59
N VAL A 363 2.09 -2.89 22.17
CA VAL A 363 2.79 -3.53 21.07
C VAL A 363 1.86 -3.55 19.87
N GLN A 364 2.34 -2.99 18.78
CA GLN A 364 1.55 -2.77 17.58
C GLN A 364 2.45 -2.93 16.34
N PRO A 365 2.67 -4.17 15.87
CA PRO A 365 3.36 -4.37 14.61
C PRO A 365 2.54 -3.75 13.47
N ALA A 366 3.23 -3.13 12.51
CA ALA A 366 2.56 -2.68 11.31
C ALA A 366 1.96 -3.89 10.57
N PRO A 367 0.84 -3.75 9.84
CA PRO A 367 0.21 -4.86 9.13
C PRO A 367 1.12 -5.57 8.11
N SER A 368 2.12 -4.84 7.63
CA SER A 368 3.10 -5.26 6.62
C SER A 368 4.40 -5.79 7.23
N ASP A 369 4.53 -5.73 8.57
CA ASP A 369 5.76 -6.01 9.29
C ASP A 369 5.98 -7.53 9.42
N PRO A 370 7.17 -8.06 9.01
CA PRO A 370 7.52 -9.44 9.28
C PRO A 370 7.36 -9.86 10.75
N TYR A 371 7.64 -8.97 11.71
CA TYR A 371 7.44 -9.30 13.13
C TYR A 371 5.96 -9.42 13.51
N GLY A 372 5.06 -8.74 12.79
CA GLY A 372 3.62 -8.90 12.97
C GLY A 372 3.13 -10.26 12.48
N MET A 373 3.69 -10.74 11.36
CA MET A 373 3.45 -12.09 10.84
C MET A 373 3.88 -13.18 11.82
N ASP A 374 4.99 -12.99 12.55
CA ASP A 374 5.44 -13.94 13.58
C ASP A 374 4.62 -13.84 14.87
N GLN A 375 4.20 -12.64 15.26
CA GLN A 375 3.47 -12.40 16.51
C GLN A 375 2.00 -12.82 16.45
N LEU A 376 1.31 -12.57 15.33
CA LEU A 376 -0.13 -12.82 15.27
C LEU A 376 -0.50 -14.28 15.62
N PRO A 377 0.15 -15.32 15.05
CA PRO A 377 -0.14 -16.71 15.41
C PRO A 377 0.08 -17.05 16.88
N ILE A 378 0.98 -16.34 17.57
CA ILE A 378 1.22 -16.51 19.01
C ILE A 378 0.00 -16.03 19.81
N TRP A 379 -0.67 -14.97 19.35
CA TRP A 379 -1.82 -14.37 20.03
C TRP A 379 -3.17 -15.01 19.70
N LEU A 380 -3.33 -15.62 18.52
CA LEU A 380 -4.60 -16.23 18.10
C LEU A 380 -5.22 -17.19 19.14
N PRO A 381 -4.45 -18.08 19.82
CA PRO A 381 -5.00 -18.95 20.85
C PRO A 381 -5.57 -18.22 22.08
N TYR A 382 -5.16 -16.98 22.34
CA TYR A 382 -5.59 -16.18 23.50
C TYR A 382 -6.79 -15.26 23.19
N VAL A 383 -7.26 -15.30 21.94
CA VAL A 383 -8.45 -14.61 21.44
C VAL A 383 -9.41 -15.60 20.75
N ASP A 384 -9.31 -16.89 21.07
CA ASP A 384 -10.16 -17.97 20.52
C ASP A 384 -10.18 -18.00 18.99
N ASP A 385 -9.06 -17.63 18.37
CA ASP A 385 -8.92 -17.52 16.91
C ASP A 385 -9.98 -16.62 16.26
N LYS A 386 -10.44 -15.63 17.03
CA LYS A 386 -11.56 -14.77 16.71
C LYS A 386 -11.13 -13.32 16.62
N ALA A 387 -11.57 -12.64 15.56
CA ALA A 387 -11.39 -11.20 15.45
C ALA A 387 -12.12 -10.46 16.57
N SER A 388 -11.49 -9.41 17.10
CA SER A 388 -12.15 -8.48 18.04
C SER A 388 -13.18 -7.59 17.33
N ALA A 389 -12.91 -7.26 16.07
CA ALA A 389 -13.80 -6.51 15.19
C ALA A 389 -13.43 -6.76 13.72
N LEU A 390 -14.35 -6.49 12.80
CA LEU A 390 -14.10 -6.41 11.37
C LEU A 390 -14.27 -4.97 10.89
N LEU A 391 -13.22 -4.36 10.32
CA LEU A 391 -13.31 -3.01 9.77
C LEU A 391 -13.32 -3.02 8.24
N GLY A 392 -14.39 -2.48 7.64
CA GLY A 392 -14.43 -2.16 6.22
C GLY A 392 -13.39 -1.10 5.88
N THR A 393 -12.47 -1.42 4.98
CA THR A 393 -11.29 -0.61 4.66
C THR A 393 -11.16 -0.43 3.15
N TRP A 394 -10.81 0.78 2.73
CA TRP A 394 -10.37 1.10 1.37
C TRP A 394 -9.09 1.92 1.48
N SER A 395 -7.96 1.30 1.20
CA SER A 395 -6.65 1.97 1.31
C SER A 395 -5.63 1.35 0.37
N MET A 396 -4.68 2.16 -0.08
CA MET A 396 -3.50 1.70 -0.81
C MET A 396 -2.33 2.64 -0.58
N ARG A 397 -1.11 2.12 -0.68
CA ARG A 397 0.11 2.93 -0.62
C ARG A 397 1.26 2.31 -1.39
N THR A 398 2.23 3.14 -1.76
CA THR A 398 3.54 2.67 -2.21
C THR A 398 4.28 1.97 -1.08
N LEU A 399 5.17 1.06 -1.46
CA LEU A 399 6.17 0.53 -0.56
C LEU A 399 7.20 1.60 -0.21
N ASP A 400 7.73 1.56 1.00
CA ASP A 400 8.95 2.28 1.33
C ASP A 400 10.21 1.50 0.89
N SER A 401 11.38 2.11 1.06
CA SER A 401 12.67 1.54 0.65
C SER A 401 13.01 0.24 1.39
N ASN A 402 12.58 0.09 2.66
CA ASN A 402 12.82 -1.11 3.44
C ASN A 402 11.91 -2.25 2.98
N GLU A 403 10.65 -1.94 2.70
CA GLU A 403 9.67 -2.90 2.18
C GLU A 403 9.98 -3.37 0.74
N ALA A 404 10.62 -2.51 -0.06
CA ALA A 404 11.10 -2.85 -1.39
C ALA A 404 12.49 -3.55 -1.39
N SER A 405 13.14 -3.63 -0.23
CA SER A 405 14.50 -4.18 -0.12
C SER A 405 14.53 -5.67 -0.49
N GLY A 406 15.51 -6.06 -1.30
CA GLY A 406 15.66 -7.43 -1.79
C GLY A 406 14.67 -7.84 -2.90
N ALA A 407 13.77 -6.95 -3.32
CA ALA A 407 12.93 -7.19 -4.49
C ALA A 407 13.78 -7.32 -5.77
N SER A 408 13.31 -8.15 -6.70
CA SER A 408 13.91 -8.22 -8.04
C SER A 408 13.93 -6.84 -8.69
N GLN A 409 15.00 -6.56 -9.43
CA GLN A 409 15.11 -5.36 -10.26
C GLN A 409 13.91 -5.22 -11.22
N CYS A 410 13.24 -6.31 -11.61
CA CYS A 410 12.01 -6.23 -12.41
C CYS A 410 10.88 -5.45 -11.71
N PHE A 411 10.78 -5.52 -10.38
CA PHE A 411 9.76 -4.82 -9.61
C PHE A 411 10.14 -3.37 -9.32
N THR A 412 11.44 -3.07 -9.26
CA THR A 412 11.98 -1.75 -8.86
C THR A 412 12.46 -0.90 -10.04
N ASN A 413 12.78 -1.48 -11.20
CA ASN A 413 13.19 -0.77 -12.43
C ASN A 413 11.99 -0.12 -13.15
N GLY A 414 11.01 0.36 -12.40
CA GLY A 414 9.83 1.04 -12.89
C GLY A 414 10.05 2.53 -13.15
N THR A 415 11.07 2.92 -13.91
CA THR A 415 11.28 4.34 -14.30
C THR A 415 10.08 4.96 -15.04
N SER A 416 9.03 4.18 -15.32
CA SER A 416 7.76 4.58 -15.94
C SER A 416 6.53 4.48 -15.01
N GLY A 417 6.69 4.63 -13.69
CA GLY A 417 5.57 4.73 -12.74
C GLY A 417 5.28 3.43 -11.97
N ILE A 418 4.01 3.16 -11.71
CA ILE A 418 3.57 2.01 -10.89
C ILE A 418 3.90 0.69 -11.59
N THR A 419 4.53 -0.26 -10.89
CA THR A 419 4.94 -1.58 -11.42
C THR A 419 3.94 -2.70 -11.10
N GLY A 420 3.23 -2.58 -9.99
CA GLY A 420 2.19 -3.51 -9.58
C GLY A 420 1.65 -3.19 -8.19
N ILE A 421 0.63 -3.94 -7.79
CA ILE A 421 0.01 -3.87 -6.48
C ILE A 421 -0.38 -5.27 -6.00
N VAL A 422 -0.18 -5.54 -4.72
CA VAL A 422 -0.78 -6.68 -4.01
C VAL A 422 -1.81 -6.18 -3.02
N THR A 423 -2.99 -6.78 -2.98
CA THR A 423 -4.02 -6.42 -2.01
C THR A 423 -4.58 -7.64 -1.32
N THR A 424 -4.94 -7.48 -0.05
CA THR A 424 -5.52 -8.56 0.76
C THR A 424 -6.31 -7.98 1.92
N ASN A 425 -7.27 -8.74 2.43
CA ASN A 425 -8.04 -8.41 3.64
C ASN A 425 -7.46 -9.03 4.92
N ALA A 426 -6.25 -9.59 4.88
CA ALA A 426 -5.59 -10.20 6.03
C ALA A 426 -5.18 -9.19 7.12
N THR A 427 -5.18 -9.62 8.38
CA THR A 427 -4.72 -8.84 9.53
C THR A 427 -3.23 -8.50 9.45
N GLN A 428 -2.41 -9.46 9.03
CA GLN A 428 -0.96 -9.34 8.82
C GLN A 428 -0.58 -9.94 7.45
N TYR A 429 0.46 -9.40 6.84
CA TYR A 429 1.00 -9.87 5.57
C TYR A 429 2.47 -9.43 5.44
N LEU A 430 3.22 -10.08 4.56
CA LEU A 430 4.57 -9.61 4.26
C LEU A 430 4.53 -8.43 3.28
N ALA A 431 5.14 -7.31 3.66
CA ALA A 431 5.38 -6.20 2.75
C ALA A 431 6.25 -6.66 1.55
N GLY A 432 6.11 -5.96 0.44
CA GLY A 432 6.92 -6.21 -0.75
C GLY A 432 6.15 -6.76 -1.95
N PRO A 433 6.76 -6.74 -3.15
CA PRO A 433 6.31 -7.58 -4.25
C PRO A 433 6.43 -9.07 -3.85
N PRO A 434 5.60 -9.96 -4.43
CA PRO A 434 5.71 -11.39 -4.15
C PRO A 434 7.12 -11.91 -4.44
N LYS A 435 7.61 -12.80 -3.58
CA LYS A 435 8.96 -13.37 -3.73
C LYS A 435 8.96 -14.36 -4.88
N PHE A 436 9.85 -14.18 -5.84
CA PHE A 436 9.99 -15.14 -6.93
C PHE A 436 10.84 -16.34 -6.53
N ASN A 437 10.25 -17.53 -6.58
CA ASN A 437 10.92 -18.82 -6.45
C ASN A 437 11.25 -19.35 -7.84
N SER A 438 12.53 -19.26 -8.22
CA SER A 438 13.00 -19.65 -9.55
C SER A 438 12.99 -21.17 -9.78
N ALA A 439 13.07 -21.98 -8.72
CA ALA A 439 13.03 -23.44 -8.82
C ALA A 439 11.62 -23.92 -9.17
N GLU A 440 10.60 -23.35 -8.53
CA GLU A 440 9.20 -23.72 -8.75
C GLU A 440 8.50 -22.89 -9.84
N GLN A 441 9.14 -21.79 -10.28
CA GLN A 441 8.56 -20.77 -11.16
C GLN A 441 7.28 -20.19 -10.57
N THR A 442 7.33 -19.82 -9.28
CA THR A 442 6.19 -19.30 -8.53
C THR A 442 6.50 -17.95 -7.90
N LEU A 443 5.48 -17.10 -7.80
CA LEU A 443 5.47 -15.91 -6.95
C LEU A 443 4.81 -16.29 -5.62
N GLU A 444 5.51 -16.09 -4.52
CA GLU A 444 5.08 -16.45 -3.18
C GLU A 444 4.70 -15.21 -2.36
N TYR A 445 3.56 -15.27 -1.68
CA TYR A 445 3.09 -14.23 -0.80
C TYR A 445 2.52 -14.83 0.49
N LYS A 446 2.73 -14.18 1.63
CA LYS A 446 2.26 -14.69 2.93
C LYS A 446 1.29 -13.73 3.57
N VAL A 447 0.21 -14.29 4.10
CA VAL A 447 -0.85 -13.55 4.79
C VAL A 447 -1.25 -14.31 6.05
N SER A 448 -1.76 -13.61 7.06
CA SER A 448 -2.24 -14.20 8.31
C SER A 448 -3.39 -13.37 8.87
N ALA A 449 -4.42 -14.07 9.35
CA ALA A 449 -5.59 -13.50 10.00
C ALA A 449 -6.20 -14.55 10.94
N PRO A 450 -7.11 -14.17 11.86
CA PRO A 450 -7.93 -15.13 12.59
C PRO A 450 -8.79 -15.99 11.66
N HIS A 451 -9.11 -17.21 12.08
CA HIS A 451 -10.05 -18.08 11.38
C HIS A 451 -11.50 -17.59 11.47
N LEU A 452 -11.83 -16.87 12.54
CA LEU A 452 -13.20 -16.47 12.83
C LEU A 452 -13.40 -14.96 12.80
N THR A 453 -14.55 -14.53 12.29
CA THR A 453 -15.03 -13.15 12.36
C THR A 453 -15.34 -12.73 13.79
N SER A 454 -15.61 -11.45 14.01
CA SER A 454 -16.12 -10.90 15.28
C SER A 454 -17.43 -11.57 15.76
N LYS A 455 -18.17 -12.21 14.85
CA LYS A 455 -19.40 -12.96 15.14
C LYS A 455 -19.18 -14.46 15.34
N GLY A 456 -17.96 -14.96 15.11
CA GLY A 456 -17.63 -16.39 15.24
C GLY A 456 -17.90 -17.20 13.97
N GLU A 457 -18.15 -16.54 12.85
CA GLU A 457 -18.31 -17.19 11.54
C GLU A 457 -16.94 -17.41 10.90
N THR A 458 -16.81 -18.36 9.97
CA THR A 458 -15.57 -18.54 9.21
C THR A 458 -15.22 -17.26 8.44
N PHE A 459 -13.99 -16.77 8.64
CA PHE A 459 -13.44 -15.64 7.90
C PHE A 459 -12.74 -16.11 6.63
N TYR A 460 -13.12 -15.52 5.50
CA TYR A 460 -12.59 -15.87 4.19
C TYR A 460 -11.63 -14.82 3.66
N GLY A 461 -10.56 -15.30 3.04
CA GLY A 461 -9.51 -14.46 2.49
C GLY A 461 -9.75 -14.02 1.06
N SER A 462 -9.22 -12.82 0.78
CA SER A 462 -9.04 -12.27 -0.54
C SER A 462 -7.57 -11.93 -0.79
N TYR A 463 -7.15 -12.16 -2.03
CA TYR A 463 -5.85 -11.77 -2.54
C TYR A 463 -5.99 -11.37 -4.00
N ASP A 464 -5.60 -10.14 -4.31
CA ASP A 464 -5.45 -9.68 -5.68
C ASP A 464 -3.99 -9.31 -5.97
N LEU A 465 -3.54 -9.64 -7.16
CA LEU A 465 -2.27 -9.22 -7.72
C LEU A 465 -2.53 -8.57 -9.07
N LEU A 466 -2.25 -7.28 -9.18
CA LEU A 466 -2.25 -6.54 -10.43
C LEU A 466 -0.82 -6.13 -10.74
N MET A 467 -0.26 -6.63 -11.83
CA MET A 467 1.14 -6.43 -12.20
C MET A 467 1.24 -6.03 -13.66
N ARG A 468 2.12 -5.09 -14.00
CA ARG A 468 2.30 -4.74 -15.42
C ARG A 468 2.79 -5.94 -16.22
N SER A 469 2.31 -6.03 -17.45
CA SER A 469 2.67 -7.08 -18.40
C SER A 469 4.18 -7.19 -18.64
N ASP A 470 4.91 -6.07 -18.68
CA ASP A 470 6.36 -6.06 -18.87
C ASP A 470 7.13 -6.50 -17.63
N VAL A 471 6.64 -6.15 -16.43
CA VAL A 471 7.18 -6.64 -15.15
C VAL A 471 7.01 -8.16 -15.06
N ALA A 472 5.82 -8.67 -15.39
CA ALA A 472 5.55 -10.11 -15.43
C ALA A 472 6.52 -10.84 -16.36
N ARG A 473 6.76 -10.28 -17.55
CA ARG A 473 7.71 -10.82 -18.54
C ARG A 473 9.15 -10.80 -18.06
N CYS A 474 9.56 -9.71 -17.40
CA CYS A 474 10.89 -9.60 -16.81
C CYS A 474 11.12 -10.68 -15.75
N VAL A 475 10.17 -10.87 -14.84
CA VAL A 475 10.30 -11.84 -13.73
C VAL A 475 10.35 -13.28 -14.24
N TYR A 476 9.47 -13.63 -15.18
CA TYR A 476 9.32 -15.01 -15.66
C TYR A 476 10.15 -15.32 -16.93
N GLY A 477 10.85 -14.35 -17.51
CA GLY A 477 11.56 -14.51 -18.77
C GLY A 477 10.64 -14.78 -19.97
N PHE A 478 9.40 -14.29 -19.93
CA PHE A 478 8.41 -14.49 -20.99
C PHE A 478 8.65 -13.57 -22.19
N SER A 479 8.15 -14.01 -23.36
CA SER A 479 8.10 -13.24 -24.59
C SER A 479 6.88 -12.30 -24.63
N ASN A 480 6.53 -11.75 -25.79
CA ASN A 480 5.32 -10.93 -25.96
C ASN A 480 4.02 -11.74 -26.15
N ALA A 481 4.05 -13.08 -26.14
CA ALA A 481 2.85 -13.90 -26.25
C ALA A 481 1.85 -13.69 -25.08
N PRO A 482 0.58 -14.14 -25.19
CA PRO A 482 -0.40 -13.99 -24.11
C PRO A 482 -0.02 -14.77 -22.85
N ILE A 483 -0.07 -14.12 -21.68
CA ILE A 483 0.19 -14.76 -20.40
C ILE A 483 -1.08 -15.48 -19.91
N LYS A 484 -0.91 -16.73 -19.48
CA LYS A 484 -1.90 -17.53 -18.72
C LYS A 484 -1.34 -17.79 -17.33
N GLY A 485 -2.16 -18.17 -16.37
CA GLY A 485 -1.66 -18.50 -15.04
C GLY A 485 -2.61 -19.34 -14.24
N THR A 486 -2.07 -19.92 -13.17
CA THR A 486 -2.81 -20.60 -12.13
C THR A 486 -2.39 -20.05 -10.77
N ILE A 487 -3.31 -19.97 -9.83
CA ILE A 487 -3.11 -19.54 -8.46
C ILE A 487 -3.44 -20.71 -7.56
N SER A 488 -2.54 -21.00 -6.63
CA SER A 488 -2.76 -22.00 -5.58
C SER A 488 -2.58 -21.35 -4.22
N VAL A 489 -3.38 -21.77 -3.26
CA VAL A 489 -3.28 -21.32 -1.87
C VAL A 489 -2.90 -22.54 -1.03
N THR A 490 -1.82 -22.43 -0.28
CA THR A 490 -1.33 -23.49 0.61
C THR A 490 -1.37 -23.03 2.05
N THR A 491 -1.92 -23.84 2.94
CA THR A 491 -1.83 -23.67 4.39
C THR A 491 -0.90 -24.71 5.01
N ALA A 492 -0.71 -24.65 6.34
CA ALA A 492 0.01 -25.68 7.08
C ALA A 492 -0.62 -27.08 6.92
N GLU A 493 -1.93 -27.15 6.62
CA GLU A 493 -2.69 -28.37 6.43
C GLU A 493 -2.68 -28.90 4.98
N GLY A 494 -2.09 -28.18 4.03
CA GLY A 494 -1.96 -28.57 2.63
C GLY A 494 -2.51 -27.54 1.63
N GLU A 495 -2.72 -27.96 0.37
CA GLU A 495 -3.35 -27.11 -0.65
C GLU A 495 -4.85 -26.90 -0.36
N GLN A 496 -5.29 -25.65 -0.39
CA GLN A 496 -6.69 -25.27 -0.27
C GLN A 496 -7.32 -25.03 -1.64
N LYS A 497 -8.59 -25.43 -1.77
CA LYS A 497 -9.43 -25.00 -2.88
C LYS A 497 -9.90 -23.57 -2.64
N VAL A 498 -9.69 -22.70 -3.61
CA VAL A 498 -10.25 -21.34 -3.64
C VAL A 498 -11.64 -21.36 -4.27
N ALA A 499 -12.54 -20.50 -3.78
CA ALA A 499 -13.89 -20.35 -4.33
C ALA A 499 -13.88 -19.67 -5.70
N THR A 500 -12.89 -18.81 -5.96
CA THR A 500 -12.74 -18.14 -7.25
C THR A 500 -11.28 -17.90 -7.54
N GLU A 501 -10.92 -18.22 -8.78
CA GLU A 501 -9.62 -17.96 -9.36
C GLU A 501 -9.82 -17.27 -10.71
N SER A 502 -9.12 -16.16 -10.95
CA SER A 502 -9.11 -15.53 -12.26
C SER A 502 -7.72 -15.03 -12.61
N VAL A 503 -7.35 -15.20 -13.89
CA VAL A 503 -6.13 -14.64 -14.48
C VAL A 503 -6.50 -13.99 -15.80
N LYS A 504 -6.15 -12.72 -15.96
CA LYS A 504 -6.45 -11.94 -17.17
C LYS A 504 -5.28 -11.03 -17.50
N GLU A 505 -4.93 -10.96 -18.79
CA GLU A 505 -4.03 -9.94 -19.32
C GLU A 505 -4.85 -8.94 -20.17
N ALA A 506 -4.86 -7.67 -19.78
CA ALA A 506 -5.55 -6.61 -20.52
C ALA A 506 -4.94 -5.24 -20.22
N LYS A 507 -4.95 -4.33 -21.21
CA LYS A 507 -4.48 -2.94 -21.07
C LYS A 507 -3.05 -2.81 -20.51
N GLY A 508 -2.17 -3.77 -20.81
CA GLY A 508 -0.79 -3.78 -20.29
C GLY A 508 -0.65 -4.25 -18.84
N TRP A 509 -1.69 -4.86 -18.27
CA TRP A 509 -1.70 -5.42 -16.93
C TRP A 509 -2.08 -6.89 -16.94
N VAL A 510 -1.44 -7.67 -16.07
CA VAL A 510 -1.85 -9.00 -15.65
C VAL A 510 -2.55 -8.87 -14.30
N SER A 511 -3.83 -9.22 -14.25
CA SER A 511 -4.64 -9.26 -13.04
C SER A 511 -4.89 -10.70 -12.61
N LEU A 512 -4.70 -10.96 -11.32
CA LEU A 512 -4.93 -12.23 -10.67
C LEU A 512 -5.77 -12.01 -9.41
N SER A 513 -6.71 -12.92 -9.15
CA SER A 513 -7.53 -12.87 -7.94
C SER A 513 -7.76 -14.29 -7.41
N ALA A 514 -7.56 -14.48 -6.10
CA ALA A 514 -7.84 -15.71 -5.37
C ALA A 514 -8.66 -15.39 -4.12
N ASN A 515 -9.85 -16.00 -4.02
CA ASN A 515 -10.82 -15.68 -2.97
C ASN A 515 -11.45 -16.93 -2.34
N GLY A 516 -11.90 -16.79 -1.10
CA GLY A 516 -12.65 -17.83 -0.39
C GLY A 516 -11.80 -18.90 0.28
N PHE A 517 -10.49 -18.66 0.44
CA PHE A 517 -9.62 -19.51 1.26
C PHE A 517 -9.79 -19.15 2.75
N THR A 518 -9.38 -20.06 3.64
CA THR A 518 -9.41 -19.84 5.09
C THR A 518 -8.02 -19.50 5.63
N TYR A 519 -7.96 -18.86 6.79
CA TYR A 519 -6.71 -18.33 7.33
C TYR A 519 -6.10 -19.16 8.46
N SER A 520 -5.06 -19.94 8.15
CA SER A 520 -4.06 -20.48 9.11
C SER A 520 -2.64 -20.12 8.64
N ALA A 521 -2.33 -18.80 8.58
CA ALA A 521 -1.09 -18.26 8.01
C ALA A 521 -0.70 -18.81 6.61
N PRO A 522 -1.57 -18.74 5.59
CA PRO A 522 -1.32 -19.33 4.28
C PRO A 522 -0.14 -18.70 3.52
N THR A 523 0.49 -19.53 2.70
CA THR A 523 1.35 -19.12 1.59
C THR A 523 0.56 -19.21 0.29
N ILE A 524 0.43 -18.09 -0.39
CA ILE A 524 -0.19 -17.95 -1.71
C ILE A 524 0.91 -18.13 -2.75
N ARG A 525 0.69 -19.04 -3.70
CA ARG A 525 1.63 -19.33 -4.78
C ARG A 525 0.95 -19.07 -6.12
N VAL A 526 1.46 -18.08 -6.83
CA VAL A 526 1.03 -17.74 -8.19
C VAL A 526 2.02 -18.35 -9.17
N LYS A 527 1.54 -19.14 -10.13
CA LYS A 527 2.33 -19.69 -11.23
C LYS A 527 1.82 -19.13 -12.55
N LEU A 528 2.65 -18.36 -13.23
CA LEU A 528 2.34 -17.89 -14.59
C LEU A 528 2.94 -18.82 -15.64
N SER A 529 2.34 -18.82 -16.82
CA SER A 529 2.76 -19.57 -18.00
C SER A 529 2.47 -18.76 -19.27
N GLN A 530 3.12 -19.11 -20.37
CA GLN A 530 2.89 -18.48 -21.65
C GLN A 530 2.92 -19.57 -22.72
N ASP A 531 2.01 -19.50 -23.70
CA ASP A 531 2.09 -20.39 -24.85
C ASP A 531 3.42 -20.13 -25.58
N LYS A 532 4.08 -21.21 -26.01
CA LYS A 532 5.35 -21.10 -26.73
C LYS A 532 5.13 -20.23 -27.98
N PRO A 533 5.92 -19.18 -28.22
CA PRO A 533 5.73 -18.35 -29.42
C PRO A 533 5.82 -19.25 -30.65
N GLU A 534 4.79 -19.21 -31.49
CA GLU A 534 4.79 -19.96 -32.75
C GLU A 534 6.04 -19.57 -33.54
N PRO A 535 6.80 -20.54 -34.08
CA PRO A 535 7.95 -20.23 -34.90
C PRO A 535 7.46 -19.37 -36.07
N VAL A 536 8.01 -18.16 -36.19
CA VAL A 536 7.76 -17.25 -37.31
C VAL A 536 7.93 -18.06 -38.59
N LYS A 537 6.82 -18.37 -39.27
CA LYS A 537 6.86 -18.88 -40.65
C LYS A 537 7.53 -17.78 -41.45
N VAL A 538 8.79 -18.01 -41.80
CA VAL A 538 9.45 -17.24 -42.84
C VAL A 538 8.66 -17.54 -44.10
N GLU A 539 7.79 -16.62 -44.51
CA GLU A 539 7.18 -16.69 -45.84
C GLU A 539 8.34 -16.68 -46.85
N GLU A 540 8.45 -17.80 -47.55
CA GLU A 540 9.40 -18.01 -48.62
C GLU A 540 8.96 -17.12 -49.79
N THR A 541 9.55 -15.92 -49.88
CA THR A 541 9.31 -15.05 -51.02
C THR A 541 9.96 -15.67 -52.25
N THR A 542 9.11 -16.16 -53.15
CA THR A 542 9.45 -16.52 -54.53
C THR A 542 10.21 -15.38 -55.21
N PRO A 543 11.35 -15.64 -55.86
CA PRO A 543 12.11 -14.60 -56.55
C PRO A 543 11.41 -14.19 -57.85
N VAL A 544 10.93 -12.94 -57.90
CA VAL A 544 10.45 -12.31 -59.15
C VAL A 544 11.62 -11.57 -59.81
N ALA A 545 11.71 -11.75 -61.13
CA ALA A 545 12.81 -11.36 -61.99
C ALA A 545 13.10 -9.85 -62.05
N ALA A 546 14.36 -9.55 -62.34
CA ALA A 546 14.94 -8.23 -62.54
C ALA A 546 14.44 -7.53 -63.83
N PRO A 547 14.43 -6.19 -63.83
CA PRO A 547 14.96 -5.43 -64.97
C PRO A 547 16.11 -4.48 -64.60
N ALA A 548 16.97 -4.25 -65.59
CA ALA A 548 18.21 -3.46 -65.56
C ALA A 548 17.98 -1.92 -65.70
N PRO A 549 19.01 -1.06 -65.52
CA PRO A 549 18.91 0.28 -64.92
C PRO A 549 19.14 1.48 -65.89
N ASN A 550 18.75 2.69 -65.45
CA ASN A 550 19.39 3.99 -65.82
C ASN A 550 19.00 5.08 -64.77
N GLN A 551 19.90 5.57 -63.89
CA GLN A 551 20.70 6.84 -63.94
C GLN A 551 19.83 8.12 -64.03
N GLU A 552 19.90 9.16 -63.18
CA GLU A 552 21.00 9.97 -62.58
C GLU A 552 20.63 10.51 -61.16
N VAL A 553 21.45 10.35 -60.09
CA VAL A 553 22.40 11.29 -59.39
C VAL A 553 21.78 12.61 -58.80
N GLN A 554 21.94 13.12 -57.56
CA GLN A 554 23.02 13.15 -56.53
C GLN A 554 22.55 13.50 -55.07
N LYS A 555 23.27 12.91 -54.08
CA LYS A 555 23.75 13.38 -52.73
C LYS A 555 22.73 13.85 -51.65
N VAL A 556 22.81 13.48 -50.36
CA VAL A 556 23.92 13.58 -49.36
C VAL A 556 23.70 12.61 -48.16
N ALA A 557 24.80 11.98 -47.67
CA ALA A 557 25.19 11.43 -46.33
C ALA A 557 24.13 11.07 -45.25
N LYS A 558 24.26 10.08 -44.35
CA LYS A 558 25.24 9.04 -43.97
C LYS A 558 24.46 8.09 -43.03
N SER A 559 24.39 6.78 -43.32
CA SER A 559 23.85 5.78 -42.37
C SER A 559 24.72 4.53 -42.38
N SER A 560 25.03 4.04 -41.18
CA SER A 560 25.94 2.94 -40.87
C SER A 560 25.43 1.59 -41.40
N VAL A 561 26.27 0.92 -42.19
CA VAL A 561 26.01 -0.40 -42.79
C VAL A 561 26.02 -1.50 -41.71
N ALA A 562 24.86 -2.12 -41.50
CA ALA A 562 24.73 -3.36 -40.72
C ALA A 562 25.36 -4.54 -41.50
N SER A 563 26.34 -5.19 -40.90
CA SER A 563 27.01 -6.37 -41.45
C SER A 563 26.05 -7.58 -41.50
N LYS A 564 25.87 -8.16 -42.70
CA LYS A 564 25.06 -9.36 -42.91
C LYS A 564 25.63 -10.53 -42.11
N LYS A 565 24.96 -10.92 -41.01
CA LYS A 565 25.33 -12.09 -40.20
C LYS A 565 25.04 -13.38 -40.99
N LYS A 566 26.02 -14.27 -41.09
CA LYS A 566 25.88 -15.62 -41.66
C LYS A 566 25.64 -16.61 -40.52
N SER A 567 24.85 -17.66 -40.76
CA SER A 567 24.65 -18.75 -39.79
C SER A 567 25.23 -20.06 -40.31
N ILE A 568 25.96 -20.79 -39.47
CA ILE A 568 26.41 -22.16 -39.75
C ILE A 568 25.89 -23.12 -38.68
N THR A 569 25.70 -24.37 -39.06
CA THR A 569 25.34 -25.45 -38.13
C THR A 569 26.58 -26.33 -37.92
N CYS A 570 26.87 -26.63 -36.66
CA CYS A 570 28.04 -27.38 -36.24
C CYS A 570 27.57 -28.63 -35.47
N THR A 571 28.19 -29.79 -35.73
CA THR A 571 27.82 -31.08 -35.15
C THR A 571 28.99 -31.77 -34.47
N ASN A 572 28.72 -32.41 -33.33
CA ASN A 572 29.63 -33.34 -32.67
C ASN A 572 28.82 -34.57 -32.26
N GLY A 573 28.93 -35.66 -33.03
CA GLY A 573 28.02 -36.81 -32.91
C GLY A 573 26.56 -36.41 -33.13
N LYS A 574 25.67 -36.72 -32.16
CA LYS A 574 24.23 -36.39 -32.21
C LYS A 574 23.90 -34.95 -31.77
N LEU A 575 24.87 -34.19 -31.27
CA LEU A 575 24.65 -32.82 -30.79
C LEU A 575 24.81 -31.82 -31.93
N THR A 576 23.80 -30.98 -32.15
CA THR A 576 23.76 -29.90 -33.15
C THR A 576 23.76 -28.53 -32.47
N LYS A 577 24.60 -27.59 -32.94
CA LYS A 577 24.61 -26.19 -32.50
C LYS A 577 24.63 -25.24 -33.70
N LYS A 578 23.78 -24.20 -33.68
CA LYS A 578 23.73 -23.16 -34.72
C LYS A 578 24.47 -21.91 -34.24
N ILE A 579 25.45 -21.44 -35.01
CA ILE A 579 26.28 -20.28 -34.68
C ILE A 579 26.03 -19.18 -35.71
N VAL A 580 25.73 -17.97 -35.25
CA VAL A 580 25.41 -16.80 -36.09
C VAL A 580 26.41 -15.68 -35.82
N GLY A 581 27.06 -15.16 -36.85
CA GLY A 581 28.03 -14.08 -36.73
C GLY A 581 28.45 -13.52 -38.09
N ALA A 582 29.27 -12.48 -38.12
CA ALA A 582 29.79 -11.95 -39.38
C ALA A 582 30.68 -12.97 -40.11
N ASN A 583 31.39 -13.82 -39.37
CA ASN A 583 32.21 -14.92 -39.90
C ASN A 583 32.24 -16.11 -38.92
N PRO A 584 31.15 -16.89 -38.80
CA PRO A 584 31.03 -17.88 -37.74
C PRO A 584 31.93 -19.11 -38.01
N LYS A 585 32.53 -19.66 -36.96
CA LYS A 585 33.33 -20.90 -36.97
C LYS A 585 32.79 -21.89 -35.93
N CYS A 586 32.94 -23.19 -36.19
CA CYS A 586 32.51 -24.21 -35.25
C CYS A 586 33.43 -24.27 -34.01
N PRO A 587 32.87 -24.42 -32.80
CA PRO A 587 33.66 -24.63 -31.59
C PRO A 587 34.53 -25.88 -31.70
N THR A 588 35.66 -25.89 -30.99
CA THR A 588 36.57 -27.05 -30.93
C THR A 588 35.80 -28.33 -30.56
N GLY A 589 35.95 -29.37 -31.38
CA GLY A 589 35.22 -30.64 -31.25
C GLY A 589 33.92 -30.72 -32.07
N PHE A 590 33.42 -29.63 -32.67
CA PHE A 590 32.29 -29.64 -33.59
C PHE A 590 32.75 -29.41 -35.04
N LYS A 591 32.23 -30.20 -35.98
CA LYS A 591 32.48 -30.05 -37.41
C LYS A 591 31.31 -29.30 -38.06
N LYS A 592 31.60 -28.48 -39.08
CA LYS A 592 30.55 -27.80 -39.84
C LYS A 592 29.74 -28.85 -40.59
N LYS A 593 28.42 -28.81 -40.43
CA LYS A 593 27.48 -29.66 -41.14
C LYS A 593 27.33 -29.19 -42.59
#